data_AF-A0A9E8CN57-F1
#
_entry.id   AF-A0A9E8CN57-F1
#
_cell.length_a   1.000
_cell.length_b   1.000
_cell.length_c   1.000
_cell.angle_alpha   90.00
_cell.angle_beta   90.00
_cell.angle_gamma   90.00
#
_symmetry.space_group_name_H-M   'P 1'
#
loop_
_entity.id
_entity.type
_entity.pdbx_description
1 polymer ?
#
loop_
_entity_poly.entity_id
_entity_poly.type
_entity_poly.pdbx_seq_one_letter_code
_entity_poly.pdbx_strand_id
1 'polypeptide(L)'
;MKGFKRISSRGKQDYKSRLLEELVPELDPSPWVADLHRIDRDRPAPRIQTHDRGWIELDPKAGIVRTWGKPGRATALAEAIAESQGWHVESLSPAGDLRASREQASARRSPDDMATWWRERGYDAVPAQDGVWIDVGSARIQDVGDQMRLHGALTPEAARALVHKASEAWGGEAELQGVWSQPDKDLLWLEAQRSGVRLGACEPSVKARAAWEAETAEAARRADTLGLVKASNGPARLLLDAAAGDVSALAKLDPDLRAFVGQYLDDDQRAELGKAEIADIMTEMARFRELGAEERARAERERGLKPTKVADPLDMAPPPAPAPGL
;
A
#
# COMPACT_ATOMS: atom_id res chain seq x y z
N MET A 1 45.58 12.39 7.11
CA MET A 1 44.45 11.62 7.66
C MET A 1 44.58 11.54 9.17
N LYS A 2 43.76 12.26 9.94
CA LYS A 2 43.77 12.19 11.42
C LYS A 2 43.07 10.90 11.84
N GLY A 3 43.83 9.98 12.44
CA GLY A 3 43.29 8.74 12.98
C GLY A 3 42.31 9.02 14.11
N PHE A 4 41.08 8.52 13.98
CA PHE A 4 40.12 8.50 15.07
C PHE A 4 40.68 7.64 16.20
N LYS A 5 41.10 8.28 17.31
CA LYS A 5 41.47 7.58 18.55
C LYS A 5 40.26 6.77 19.02
N ARG A 6 40.39 5.44 19.04
CA ARG A 6 39.41 4.55 19.68
C ARG A 6 39.29 4.95 21.15
N ILE A 7 38.11 5.42 21.55
CA ILE A 7 37.78 5.65 22.97
C ILE A 7 37.96 4.30 23.70
N SER A 8 38.75 4.31 24.78
CA SER A 8 38.96 3.13 25.62
C SER A 8 37.63 2.65 26.23
N SER A 9 37.52 1.37 26.59
CA SER A 9 36.30 0.82 27.21
C SER A 9 35.84 1.62 28.43
N ARG A 10 36.79 2.07 29.25
CA ARG A 10 36.56 2.95 30.42
C ARG A 10 35.99 4.32 30.02
N GLY A 11 36.54 4.96 28.98
CA GLY A 11 36.01 6.23 28.47
C GLY A 11 34.62 6.12 27.83
N LYS A 12 34.26 4.95 27.28
CA LYS A 12 32.90 4.70 26.77
C LYS A 12 31.88 4.49 27.89
N GLN A 13 32.30 3.86 28.98
CA GLN A 13 31.48 3.68 30.18
C GLN A 13 31.22 5.03 30.86
N ASP A 14 32.26 5.82 31.08
CA ASP A 14 32.13 7.18 31.65
C ASP A 14 31.22 8.07 30.79
N TYR A 15 31.25 7.92 29.46
CA TYR A 15 30.36 8.65 28.55
C TYR A 15 28.89 8.26 28.73
N LYS A 16 28.57 6.97 28.80
CA LYS A 16 27.18 6.50 28.99
C LYS A 16 26.63 6.87 30.37
N SER A 17 27.47 6.85 31.41
CA SER A 17 27.06 7.32 32.74
C SER A 17 26.63 8.78 32.72
N ARG A 18 27.41 9.65 32.05
CA ARG A 18 27.04 11.06 31.88
C ARG A 18 25.74 11.23 31.08
N LEU A 19 25.55 10.44 30.02
CA LEU A 19 24.30 10.48 29.27
C LEU A 19 23.10 10.05 30.13
N LEU A 20 23.26 9.05 31.00
CA LEU A 20 22.19 8.64 31.91
C LEU A 20 21.88 9.73 32.95
N GLU A 21 22.92 10.37 33.50
CA GLU A 21 22.79 11.49 34.44
C GLU A 21 22.13 12.71 33.78
N GLU A 22 22.44 13.00 32.51
CA GLU A 22 21.75 14.05 31.73
C GLU A 22 20.26 13.74 31.53
N LEU A 23 19.91 12.46 31.32
CA LEU A 23 18.53 12.02 31.08
C LEU A 23 17.70 11.93 32.37
N VAL A 24 18.33 11.55 33.48
CA VAL A 24 17.69 11.33 34.78
C VAL A 24 18.57 11.94 35.87
N PRO A 25 18.51 13.27 36.09
CA PRO A 25 19.46 13.98 36.96
C PRO A 25 19.45 13.55 38.43
N GLU A 26 18.35 12.97 38.90
CA GLU A 26 18.19 12.56 40.31
C GLU A 26 18.63 11.10 40.56
N LEU A 27 19.01 10.36 39.51
CA LEU A 27 19.47 8.98 39.61
C LEU A 27 20.99 8.92 39.74
N ASP A 28 21.52 8.15 40.70
CA ASP A 28 22.93 7.76 40.71
C ASP A 28 23.22 6.73 39.59
N PRO A 29 24.01 7.08 38.55
CA PRO A 29 24.28 6.17 37.43
C PRO A 29 25.30 5.07 37.78
N SER A 30 26.04 5.21 38.89
CA SER A 30 27.18 4.35 39.25
C SER A 30 26.85 2.84 39.30
N PRO A 31 25.69 2.40 39.84
CA PRO A 31 25.33 0.98 39.89
C PRO A 31 25.01 0.36 38.52
N TRP A 32 24.81 1.18 37.48
CA TRP A 32 24.22 0.77 36.21
C TRP A 32 25.21 0.78 35.04
N VAL A 33 26.36 1.45 35.19
CA VAL A 33 27.32 1.71 34.11
C VAL A 33 27.74 0.45 33.35
N ALA A 34 27.95 -0.66 34.07
CA ALA A 34 28.37 -1.93 33.49
C ALA A 34 27.24 -2.60 32.67
N ASP A 35 25.99 -2.25 32.93
CA ASP A 35 24.81 -2.83 32.29
C ASP A 35 24.38 -2.06 31.03
N LEU A 36 24.82 -0.81 30.86
CA LEU A 36 24.38 0.04 29.74
C LEU A 36 25.00 -0.39 28.41
N HIS A 37 24.17 -0.91 27.50
CA HIS A 37 24.59 -1.26 26.15
C HIS A 37 24.48 -0.09 25.16
N ARG A 38 23.37 0.64 25.19
CA ARG A 38 23.10 1.74 24.25
C ARG A 38 22.18 2.78 24.90
N ILE A 39 22.37 4.06 24.57
CA ILE A 39 21.50 5.16 24.98
C ILE A 39 21.19 5.99 23.72
N ASP A 40 19.92 6.03 23.33
CA ASP A 40 19.40 6.83 22.23
C ASP A 40 18.66 8.04 22.81
N ARG A 41 19.35 9.18 22.93
CA ARG A 41 18.77 10.40 23.50
C ARG A 41 18.10 11.32 22.48
N ASP A 42 18.42 11.17 21.19
CA ASP A 42 17.99 12.09 20.13
C ASP A 42 16.55 11.80 19.65
N ARG A 43 15.67 11.43 20.59
CA ARG A 43 14.28 11.05 20.35
C ARG A 43 13.36 11.74 21.37
N PRO A 44 12.09 12.01 21.04
CA PRO A 44 11.15 12.61 21.99
C PRO A 44 10.98 11.81 23.28
N ALA A 45 11.06 10.48 23.17
CA ALA A 45 11.11 9.54 24.29
C ALA A 45 12.48 8.82 24.24
N PRO A 46 13.46 9.27 25.05
CA PRO A 46 14.79 8.66 25.09
C PRO A 46 14.75 7.18 25.44
N ARG A 47 15.69 6.41 24.88
CA ARG A 47 15.76 4.96 25.10
C ARG A 47 17.08 4.50 25.60
N ILE A 48 17.05 3.46 26.43
CA ILE A 48 18.22 2.82 27.00
C ILE A 48 18.09 1.32 26.75
N GLN A 49 19.13 0.72 26.19
CA GLN A 49 19.25 -0.72 26.08
C GLN A 49 20.31 -1.21 27.06
N THR A 50 19.99 -2.26 27.81
CA THR A 50 20.94 -2.94 28.70
C THR A 50 21.57 -4.17 28.04
N HIS A 51 22.69 -4.63 28.58
CA HIS A 51 23.46 -5.78 28.06
C HIS A 51 22.72 -7.11 28.15
N ASP A 52 21.72 -7.22 29.01
CA ASP A 52 20.83 -8.39 29.08
C ASP A 52 19.75 -8.41 27.99
N ARG A 53 19.73 -7.39 27.11
CA ARG A 53 18.80 -7.18 25.98
C ARG A 53 17.42 -6.63 26.38
N GLY A 54 17.27 -6.14 27.60
CA GLY A 54 16.13 -5.34 27.98
C GLY A 54 16.22 -3.92 27.42
N TRP A 55 15.07 -3.31 27.22
CA TRP A 55 14.94 -1.92 26.81
C TRP A 55 14.13 -1.12 27.82
N ILE A 56 14.44 0.17 27.88
CA ILE A 56 13.79 1.17 28.69
C ILE A 56 13.49 2.36 27.77
N GLU A 57 12.28 2.90 27.87
CA GLU A 57 11.88 4.16 27.25
C GLU A 57 11.38 5.11 28.33
N LEU A 58 11.85 6.34 28.24
CA LEU A 58 11.49 7.41 29.14
C LEU A 58 10.43 8.27 28.46
N ASP A 59 9.26 8.39 29.07
CA ASP A 59 8.19 9.30 28.63
C ASP A 59 7.95 10.36 29.72
N PRO A 60 8.76 11.45 29.74
CA PRO A 60 8.65 12.48 30.77
C PRO A 60 7.32 13.22 30.74
N LYS A 61 6.64 13.24 29.57
CA LYS A 61 5.34 13.91 29.43
C LYS A 61 4.22 13.13 30.12
N ALA A 62 4.26 11.81 30.00
CA ALA A 62 3.30 10.94 30.66
C ALA A 62 3.71 10.57 32.10
N GLY A 63 4.97 10.80 32.48
CA GLY A 63 5.52 10.33 33.76
C GLY A 63 5.59 8.80 33.80
N ILE A 64 6.02 8.18 32.70
CA ILE A 64 6.07 6.72 32.55
C ILE A 64 7.47 6.27 32.13
N VAL A 65 7.93 5.18 32.74
CA VAL A 65 9.09 4.40 32.28
C VAL A 65 8.57 3.08 31.69
N ARG A 66 8.68 2.92 30.36
CA ARG A 66 8.27 1.68 29.69
C ARG A 66 9.43 0.71 29.57
N THR A 67 9.17 -0.57 29.80
CA THR A 67 10.15 -1.64 29.63
C THR A 67 9.65 -2.73 28.69
N TRP A 68 10.57 -3.31 27.91
CA TRP A 68 10.29 -4.47 27.06
C TRP A 68 11.56 -5.29 26.81
N GLY A 69 11.41 -6.43 26.14
CA GLY A 69 12.50 -7.38 25.92
C GLY A 69 12.67 -8.35 27.09
N LYS A 70 13.92 -8.78 27.34
CA LYS A 70 14.21 -9.77 28.39
C LYS A 70 14.09 -9.11 29.79
N PRO A 71 13.30 -9.67 30.73
CA PRO A 71 13.28 -9.20 32.11
C PRO A 71 14.67 -9.31 32.77
N GLY A 72 15.06 -8.31 33.57
CA GLY A 72 16.39 -8.28 34.19
C GLY A 72 16.83 -6.90 34.67
N ARG A 73 18.07 -6.51 34.33
CA ARG A 73 18.69 -5.23 34.69
C ARG A 73 17.96 -4.04 34.10
N ALA A 74 17.35 -4.16 32.91
CA ALA A 74 16.48 -3.11 32.38
C ALA A 74 15.30 -2.82 33.31
N THR A 75 14.67 -3.86 33.84
CA THR A 75 13.54 -3.75 34.78
C THR A 75 13.99 -3.07 36.07
N ALA A 76 15.10 -3.52 36.66
CA ALA A 76 15.64 -2.91 37.88
C ALA A 76 16.06 -1.44 37.69
N LEU A 77 16.66 -1.09 36.55
CA LEU A 77 17.01 0.29 36.23
C LEU A 77 15.75 1.14 36.01
N ALA A 78 14.72 0.60 35.35
CA ALA A 78 13.46 1.29 35.17
C ALA A 78 12.74 1.58 36.48
N GLU A 79 12.75 0.64 37.43
CA GLU A 79 12.23 0.83 38.79
C GLU A 79 12.99 1.95 39.52
N ALA A 80 14.33 1.94 39.46
CA ALA A 80 15.14 2.99 40.08
C ALA A 80 14.90 4.38 39.45
N ILE A 81 14.76 4.45 38.12
CA ILE A 81 14.41 5.70 37.43
C ILE A 81 13.03 6.17 37.89
N ALA A 82 12.05 5.27 37.88
CA ALA A 82 10.68 5.59 38.26
C ALA A 82 10.59 6.07 39.72
N GLU A 83 11.31 5.43 40.65
CA GLU A 83 11.41 5.87 42.04
C GLU A 83 12.05 7.26 42.15
N SER A 84 13.17 7.49 41.46
CA SER A 84 13.86 8.79 41.51
C SER A 84 13.01 9.94 40.95
N GLN A 85 12.21 9.70 39.90
CA GLN A 85 11.44 10.75 39.22
C GLN A 85 9.97 10.83 39.69
N GLY A 86 9.52 9.91 40.53
CA GLY A 86 8.10 9.77 40.88
C GLY A 86 7.22 9.36 39.70
N TRP A 87 7.74 8.52 38.80
CA TRP A 87 7.04 8.04 37.59
C TRP A 87 6.46 6.63 37.79
N HIS A 88 5.61 6.21 36.85
CA HIS A 88 5.06 4.85 36.83
C HIS A 88 5.83 3.93 35.89
N VAL A 89 6.09 2.69 36.33
CA VAL A 89 6.67 1.65 35.47
C VAL A 89 5.56 0.93 34.70
N GLU A 90 5.70 0.88 33.39
CA GLU A 90 4.86 0.09 32.49
C GLU A 90 5.72 -1.02 31.85
N SER A 91 5.26 -2.27 31.90
CA SER A 91 5.98 -3.41 31.32
C SER A 91 5.20 -4.00 30.16
N LEU A 92 5.82 -4.00 28.98
CA LEU A 92 5.26 -4.59 27.78
C LEU A 92 5.65 -6.07 27.71
N SER A 93 4.78 -6.91 28.25
CA SER A 93 4.95 -8.37 28.22
C SER A 93 4.85 -8.93 26.80
N PRO A 94 5.55 -10.04 26.49
CA PRO A 94 5.32 -10.78 25.26
C PRO A 94 3.85 -11.20 25.14
N ALA A 95 3.20 -10.81 24.05
CA ALA A 95 1.79 -11.08 23.80
C ALA A 95 1.58 -12.21 22.78
N GLY A 96 2.54 -12.43 21.89
CA GLY A 96 2.48 -13.54 20.93
C GLY A 96 3.62 -13.52 19.93
N ASP A 97 3.85 -14.68 19.32
CA ASP A 97 4.91 -14.89 18.34
C ASP A 97 4.29 -15.23 16.96
N LEU A 98 4.92 -14.74 15.91
CA LEU A 98 4.62 -15.08 14.51
C LEU A 98 5.91 -15.63 13.87
N ARG A 99 5.82 -16.77 13.18
CA ARG A 99 6.99 -17.41 12.58
C ARG A 99 6.83 -17.60 11.07
N ALA A 100 7.93 -17.49 10.33
CA ALA A 100 7.98 -17.92 8.94
C ALA A 100 7.64 -19.42 8.82
N SER A 101 6.99 -19.81 7.73
CA SER A 101 6.82 -21.22 7.37
C SER A 101 8.19 -21.90 7.19
N ARG A 102 8.31 -23.20 7.53
CA ARG A 102 9.58 -23.95 7.51
C ARG A 102 10.28 -23.92 6.14
N GLU A 103 9.51 -23.90 5.05
CA GLU A 103 10.04 -23.88 3.69
C GLU A 103 10.64 -22.52 3.30
N GLN A 104 10.30 -21.47 4.05
CA GLN A 104 10.58 -20.07 3.72
C GLN A 104 11.51 -19.37 4.72
N ALA A 105 12.11 -20.13 5.64
CA ALA A 105 13.12 -19.61 6.56
C ALA A 105 14.34 -19.13 5.75
N SER A 106 14.32 -17.85 5.37
CA SER A 106 15.36 -17.23 4.55
C SER A 106 16.73 -17.24 5.25
N ALA A 107 17.80 -17.09 4.47
CA ALA A 107 19.14 -16.88 5.01
C ALA A 107 19.14 -15.72 6.02
N ARG A 108 19.71 -15.96 7.20
CA ARG A 108 19.76 -14.97 8.28
C ARG A 108 20.39 -13.67 7.78
N ARG A 109 19.58 -12.61 7.71
CA ARG A 109 20.05 -11.25 7.44
C ARG A 109 20.73 -10.70 8.68
N SER A 110 21.68 -9.78 8.51
CA SER A 110 22.25 -9.07 9.66
C SER A 110 21.17 -8.17 10.30
N PRO A 111 21.24 -7.88 11.63
CA PRO A 111 20.32 -6.94 12.25
C PRO A 111 20.29 -5.56 11.58
N ASP A 112 21.41 -5.08 11.05
CA ASP A 112 21.48 -3.80 10.34
C ASP A 112 20.73 -3.83 9.00
N ASP A 113 20.85 -4.92 8.23
CA ASP A 113 20.10 -5.10 6.98
C ASP A 113 18.59 -5.20 7.26
N MET A 114 18.21 -5.94 8.31
CA MET A 114 16.81 -6.04 8.73
C MET A 114 16.24 -4.69 9.19
N ALA A 115 17.01 -3.92 9.96
CA ALA A 115 16.58 -2.60 10.41
C ALA A 115 16.44 -1.64 9.23
N THR A 116 17.34 -1.70 8.26
CA THR A 116 17.25 -0.92 7.01
C THR A 116 16.00 -1.29 6.23
N TRP A 117 15.72 -2.58 6.05
CA TRP A 117 14.52 -3.08 5.38
C TRP A 117 13.23 -2.54 6.00
N TRP A 118 13.14 -2.49 7.34
CA TRP A 118 11.99 -1.92 8.06
C TRP A 118 11.88 -0.40 7.89
N ARG A 119 12.99 0.33 7.96
CA ARG A 119 13.01 1.80 7.78
C ARG A 119 12.59 2.23 6.38
N GLU A 120 13.01 1.48 5.36
CA GLU A 120 12.58 1.72 3.97
C GLU A 120 11.05 1.61 3.78
N ARG A 121 10.37 0.91 4.71
CA ARG A 121 8.90 0.77 4.74
C ARG A 121 8.23 1.75 5.69
N GLY A 122 8.97 2.71 6.24
CA GLY A 122 8.45 3.77 7.10
C GLY A 122 8.35 3.40 8.58
N TYR A 123 8.91 2.26 9.00
CA TYR A 123 8.93 1.88 10.41
C TYR A 123 10.18 2.39 11.14
N ASP A 124 10.01 2.79 12.40
CA ASP A 124 11.15 3.10 13.27
C ASP A 124 11.72 1.79 13.82
N ALA A 125 12.84 1.36 13.24
CA ALA A 125 13.50 0.11 13.57
C ALA A 125 14.92 0.34 14.07
N VAL A 126 15.30 -0.37 15.12
CA VAL A 126 16.59 -0.24 15.80
C VAL A 126 17.29 -1.60 15.86
N PRO A 127 18.51 -1.74 15.31
CA PRO A 127 19.28 -2.98 15.44
C PRO A 127 19.74 -3.15 16.88
N ALA A 128 19.67 -4.39 17.36
CA ALA A 128 20.01 -4.83 18.70
C ALA A 128 20.81 -6.14 18.66
N GLN A 129 21.32 -6.57 19.82
CA GLN A 129 22.04 -7.85 19.94
C GLN A 129 21.17 -9.07 19.67
N ASP A 130 19.85 -8.93 19.80
CA ASP A 130 18.86 -9.99 19.65
C ASP A 130 17.88 -9.72 18.51
N GLY A 131 18.39 -9.17 17.41
CA GLY A 131 17.61 -8.88 16.21
C GLY A 131 17.31 -7.40 16.08
N VAL A 132 16.12 -7.09 15.59
CA VAL A 132 15.66 -5.72 15.35
C VAL A 132 14.42 -5.44 16.16
N TRP A 133 14.39 -4.28 16.79
CA TRP A 133 13.22 -3.80 17.50
C TRP A 133 12.50 -2.75 16.66
N ILE A 134 11.20 -2.93 16.46
CA ILE A 134 10.34 -2.06 15.66
C ILE A 134 9.30 -1.39 16.57
N ASP A 135 9.15 -0.09 16.41
CA ASP A 135 8.09 0.67 17.07
C ASP A 135 6.79 0.62 16.27
N VAL A 136 5.72 0.18 16.93
CA VAL A 136 4.38 0.10 16.35
C VAL A 136 3.35 0.63 17.33
N GLY A 137 3.21 1.95 17.38
CA GLY A 137 2.33 2.63 18.33
C GLY A 137 2.75 2.36 19.78
N SER A 138 1.84 1.85 20.60
CA SER A 138 2.10 1.47 21.99
C SER A 138 2.78 0.11 22.16
N ALA A 139 2.94 -0.66 21.09
CA ALA A 139 3.58 -1.97 21.12
C ALA A 139 5.00 -1.93 20.53
N ARG A 140 5.75 -2.98 20.80
CA ARG A 140 7.09 -3.21 20.23
C ARG A 140 7.13 -4.57 19.59
N ILE A 141 7.78 -4.67 18.44
CA ILE A 141 7.99 -5.97 17.80
C ILE A 141 9.49 -6.26 17.77
N GLN A 142 9.85 -7.47 18.16
CA GLN A 142 11.19 -8.01 17.98
C GLN A 142 11.22 -8.91 16.74
N ASP A 143 12.00 -8.56 15.73
CA ASP A 143 12.26 -9.38 14.54
C ASP A 143 13.65 -10.02 14.64
N VAL A 144 13.69 -11.36 14.68
CA VAL A 144 14.94 -12.14 14.68
C VAL A 144 15.23 -12.81 13.33
N GLY A 145 14.47 -12.47 12.28
CA GLY A 145 14.63 -12.96 10.92
C GLY A 145 13.52 -13.92 10.49
N ASP A 146 13.46 -15.10 11.11
CA ASP A 146 12.43 -16.12 10.85
C ASP A 146 11.29 -16.10 11.87
N GLN A 147 11.38 -15.26 12.88
CA GLN A 147 10.38 -15.11 13.93
C GLN A 147 10.24 -13.64 14.31
N MET A 148 9.00 -13.22 14.56
CA MET A 148 8.64 -11.94 15.14
C MET A 148 7.92 -12.17 16.46
N ARG A 149 8.24 -11.38 17.47
CA ARG A 149 7.60 -11.40 18.78
C ARG A 149 6.99 -10.05 19.08
N LEU A 150 5.70 -10.05 19.41
CA LEU A 150 4.98 -8.87 19.87
C LEU A 150 5.15 -8.68 21.37
N HIS A 151 5.47 -7.46 21.78
CA HIS A 151 5.49 -6.99 23.16
C HIS A 151 4.46 -5.88 23.34
N GLY A 152 3.54 -6.06 24.29
CA GLY A 152 2.37 -5.18 24.47
C GLY A 152 1.14 -5.61 23.67
N ALA A 153 0.10 -4.78 23.68
CA ALA A 153 -1.19 -5.11 23.04
C ALA A 153 -1.09 -5.14 21.51
N LEU A 154 -1.80 -6.07 20.86
CA LEU A 154 -1.91 -6.10 19.42
C LEU A 154 -2.84 -4.97 18.93
N THR A 155 -2.24 -3.92 18.37
CA THR A 155 -2.97 -2.85 17.68
C THR A 155 -3.13 -3.16 16.19
N PRO A 156 -4.03 -2.48 15.46
CA PRO A 156 -4.10 -2.60 14.00
C PRO A 156 -2.77 -2.28 13.30
N GLU A 157 -1.99 -1.33 13.82
CA GLU A 157 -0.66 -0.97 13.31
C GLU A 157 0.34 -2.12 13.50
N ALA A 158 0.32 -2.76 14.67
CA ALA A 158 1.18 -3.90 14.97
C ALA A 158 0.78 -5.13 14.12
N ALA A 159 -0.51 -5.37 13.94
CA ALA A 159 -1.02 -6.43 13.06
C ALA A 159 -0.56 -6.22 11.61
N ARG A 160 -0.68 -4.98 11.09
CA ARG A 160 -0.16 -4.61 9.77
C ARG A 160 1.32 -4.88 9.65
N ALA A 161 2.13 -4.47 10.62
CA ALA A 161 3.57 -4.72 10.59
C ALA A 161 3.91 -6.22 10.56
N LEU A 162 3.29 -7.02 11.43
CA LEU A 162 3.49 -8.47 11.48
C LEU A 162 3.16 -9.13 10.13
N VAL A 163 2.00 -8.80 9.56
CA VAL A 163 1.54 -9.34 8.27
C VAL A 163 2.39 -8.81 7.10
N HIS A 164 2.86 -7.56 7.15
CA HIS A 164 3.72 -6.97 6.13
C HIS A 164 5.02 -7.76 5.95
N LYS A 165 5.65 -8.17 7.06
CA LYS A 165 6.82 -9.05 7.01
C LYS A 165 6.49 -10.39 6.36
N ALA A 166 5.37 -11.01 6.74
CA ALA A 166 4.97 -12.30 6.18
C ALA A 166 4.74 -12.20 4.66
N SER A 167 4.07 -11.14 4.21
CA SER A 167 3.78 -10.89 2.80
C SER A 167 5.05 -10.72 1.96
N GLU A 168 5.97 -9.86 2.38
CA GLU A 168 7.10 -9.47 1.53
C GLU A 168 8.40 -10.25 1.78
N ALA A 169 8.61 -10.76 3.00
CA ALA A 169 9.88 -11.40 3.38
C ALA A 169 9.77 -12.91 3.59
N TRP A 170 8.56 -13.44 3.84
CA TRP A 170 8.31 -14.87 4.06
C TRP A 170 7.31 -15.44 3.02
N GLY A 171 7.30 -14.84 1.82
CA GLY A 171 6.56 -15.30 0.65
C GLY A 171 5.08 -15.61 0.90
N GLY A 172 4.43 -14.79 1.72
CA GLY A 172 2.99 -14.83 1.94
C GLY A 172 2.52 -15.89 2.94
N GLU A 173 3.41 -16.55 3.69
CA GLU A 173 3.01 -17.56 4.67
C GLU A 173 3.67 -17.35 6.03
N ALA A 174 2.88 -17.47 7.10
CA ALA A 174 3.37 -17.43 8.48
C ALA A 174 2.53 -18.30 9.40
N GLU A 175 3.04 -18.63 10.58
CA GLU A 175 2.37 -19.46 11.58
C GLU A 175 2.32 -18.72 12.92
N LEU A 176 1.14 -18.68 13.55
CA LEU A 176 1.00 -18.16 14.91
C LEU A 176 1.61 -19.14 15.92
N GLN A 177 2.43 -18.64 16.83
CA GLN A 177 3.00 -19.41 17.93
C GLN A 177 2.63 -18.80 19.29
N GLY A 178 2.41 -19.68 20.27
CA GLY A 178 1.98 -19.29 21.61
C GLY A 178 0.47 -19.12 21.75
N VAL A 179 0.07 -18.50 22.86
CA VAL A 179 -1.35 -18.33 23.21
C VAL A 179 -1.81 -16.95 22.77
N TRP A 180 -2.45 -16.90 21.60
CA TRP A 180 -3.12 -15.71 21.11
C TRP A 180 -4.58 -15.67 21.59
N SER A 181 -5.04 -14.50 22.02
CA SER A 181 -6.46 -14.31 22.33
C SER A 181 -7.31 -14.39 21.05
N GLN A 182 -8.59 -14.72 21.16
CA GLN A 182 -9.45 -14.79 19.98
C GLN A 182 -9.58 -13.44 19.25
N PRO A 183 -9.75 -12.29 19.94
CA PRO A 183 -9.73 -10.99 19.28
C PRO A 183 -8.44 -10.72 18.49
N ASP A 184 -7.28 -11.13 19.02
CA ASP A 184 -5.99 -10.93 18.35
C ASP A 184 -5.86 -11.82 17.10
N LYS A 185 -6.30 -13.08 17.20
CA LYS A 185 -6.36 -13.99 16.05
C LYS A 185 -7.26 -13.43 14.96
N ASP A 186 -8.44 -12.92 15.32
CA ASP A 186 -9.38 -12.33 14.38
C ASP A 186 -8.78 -11.10 13.68
N LEU A 187 -8.10 -10.23 14.42
CA LEU A 187 -7.44 -9.04 13.87
C LEU A 187 -6.29 -9.41 12.92
N LEU A 188 -5.41 -10.34 13.32
CA LEU A 188 -4.32 -10.83 12.46
C LEU A 188 -4.84 -11.53 11.22
N TRP A 189 -5.89 -12.34 11.36
CA TRP A 189 -6.48 -13.05 10.23
C TRP A 189 -7.09 -12.08 9.21
N LEU A 190 -7.86 -11.08 9.65
CA LEU A 190 -8.42 -10.05 8.76
C LEU A 190 -7.32 -9.30 8.02
N GLU A 191 -6.26 -8.90 8.73
CA GLU A 191 -5.15 -8.19 8.10
C GLU A 191 -4.38 -9.08 7.12
N ALA A 192 -4.23 -10.37 7.44
CA ALA A 192 -3.66 -11.34 6.54
C ALA A 192 -4.49 -11.52 5.26
N GLN A 193 -5.83 -11.56 5.35
CA GLN A 193 -6.70 -11.62 4.16
C GLN A 193 -6.50 -10.40 3.25
N ARG A 194 -6.46 -9.20 3.83
CA ARG A 194 -6.22 -7.94 3.08
C ARG A 194 -4.88 -7.93 2.36
N SER A 195 -3.88 -8.59 2.92
CA SER A 195 -2.51 -8.64 2.41
C SER A 195 -2.18 -9.90 1.60
N GLY A 196 -3.14 -10.79 1.38
CA GLY A 196 -2.95 -12.06 0.66
C GLY A 196 -2.03 -13.06 1.39
N VAL A 197 -1.92 -12.96 2.72
CA VAL A 197 -1.07 -13.81 3.56
C VAL A 197 -1.87 -14.99 4.12
N ARG A 198 -1.28 -16.18 4.12
CA ARG A 198 -1.81 -17.37 4.78
C ARG A 198 -1.23 -17.49 6.20
N LEU A 199 -2.10 -17.44 7.20
CA LEU A 199 -1.73 -17.69 8.60
C LEU A 199 -2.07 -19.11 9.03
N GLY A 200 -1.05 -19.91 9.34
CA GLY A 200 -1.15 -21.19 10.02
C GLY A 200 -1.44 -21.02 11.51
N ALA A 201 -2.02 -22.06 12.13
CA ALA A 201 -2.44 -22.07 13.54
C ALA A 201 -3.38 -20.91 13.95
N CYS A 202 -4.09 -20.33 12.98
CA CYS A 202 -5.04 -19.25 13.18
C CYS A 202 -6.46 -19.72 12.85
N GLU A 203 -7.31 -19.87 13.86
CA GLU A 203 -8.73 -20.17 13.68
C GLU A 203 -9.54 -18.88 13.87
N PRO A 204 -9.98 -18.22 12.77
CA PRO A 204 -10.79 -17.01 12.86
C PRO A 204 -12.20 -17.34 13.35
N SER A 205 -12.77 -16.45 14.15
CA SER A 205 -14.15 -16.54 14.61
C SER A 205 -15.14 -16.35 13.47
N VAL A 206 -16.39 -16.76 13.70
CA VAL A 206 -17.51 -16.50 12.78
C VAL A 206 -17.67 -15.00 12.51
N LYS A 207 -17.43 -14.16 13.54
CA LYS A 207 -17.51 -12.71 13.42
C LYS A 207 -16.45 -12.16 12.46
N ALA A 208 -15.21 -12.64 12.55
CA ALA A 208 -14.14 -12.22 11.65
C ALA A 208 -14.43 -12.63 10.20
N ARG A 209 -14.89 -13.87 9.99
CA ARG A 209 -15.27 -14.35 8.64
C ARG A 209 -16.39 -13.50 8.03
N ALA A 210 -17.45 -13.22 8.80
CA ALA A 210 -18.55 -12.37 8.36
C ALA A 210 -18.08 -10.93 8.06
N ALA A 211 -17.14 -10.38 8.85
CA ALA A 211 -16.55 -9.07 8.57
C ALA A 211 -15.79 -9.04 7.24
N TRP A 212 -15.00 -10.08 6.95
CA TRP A 212 -14.30 -10.21 5.66
C TRP A 212 -15.24 -10.37 4.47
N GLU A 213 -16.30 -11.18 4.61
CA GLU A 213 -17.35 -11.31 3.60
C GLU A 213 -18.05 -9.97 3.33
N ALA A 214 -18.31 -9.18 4.37
CA ALA A 214 -18.88 -7.85 4.23
C ALA A 214 -17.92 -6.87 3.52
N GLU A 215 -16.64 -6.85 3.90
CA GLU A 215 -15.60 -6.02 3.28
C GLU A 215 -15.43 -6.36 1.79
N THR A 216 -15.37 -7.65 1.44
CA THR A 216 -15.21 -8.11 0.06
C THR A 216 -16.45 -7.83 -0.79
N ALA A 217 -17.66 -8.02 -0.24
CA ALA A 217 -18.90 -7.68 -0.93
C ALA A 217 -19.02 -6.16 -1.16
N GLU A 218 -18.58 -5.34 -0.22
CA GLU A 218 -18.55 -3.89 -0.41
C GLU A 218 -17.52 -3.46 -1.46
N ALA A 219 -16.33 -4.04 -1.44
CA ALA A 219 -15.31 -3.80 -2.46
C ALA A 219 -15.80 -4.17 -3.86
N ALA A 220 -16.49 -5.31 -4.01
CA ALA A 220 -17.12 -5.72 -5.26
C ALA A 220 -18.17 -4.71 -5.73
N ARG A 221 -19.10 -4.28 -4.85
CA ARG A 221 -20.10 -3.26 -5.19
C ARG A 221 -19.47 -1.94 -5.62
N ARG A 222 -18.39 -1.50 -4.96
CA ARG A 222 -17.66 -0.27 -5.33
C ARG A 222 -16.99 -0.44 -6.69
N ALA A 223 -16.39 -1.60 -6.97
CA ALA A 223 -15.79 -1.90 -8.26
C ALA A 223 -16.82 -1.92 -9.39
N ASP A 224 -17.99 -2.53 -9.17
CA ASP A 224 -19.11 -2.53 -10.12
C ASP A 224 -19.62 -1.11 -10.40
N THR A 225 -19.78 -0.30 -9.34
CA THR A 225 -20.21 1.10 -9.46
C THR A 225 -19.19 1.92 -10.27
N LEU A 226 -17.90 1.78 -9.97
CA LEU A 226 -16.83 2.43 -10.76
C LEU A 226 -16.80 1.92 -12.21
N GLY A 227 -17.08 0.64 -12.42
CA GLY A 227 -17.22 0.04 -13.75
C GLY A 227 -18.38 0.66 -14.53
N LEU A 228 -19.54 0.82 -13.91
CA LEU A 228 -20.72 1.48 -14.50
C LEU A 228 -20.48 2.95 -14.82
N VAL A 229 -19.79 3.68 -13.94
CA VAL A 229 -19.41 5.08 -14.19
C VAL A 229 -18.43 5.16 -15.36
N LYS A 230 -17.39 4.32 -15.39
CA LYS A 230 -16.44 4.26 -16.52
C LYS A 230 -17.14 3.89 -17.84
N ALA A 231 -18.06 2.93 -17.82
CA ALA A 231 -18.83 2.53 -18.99
C ALA A 231 -19.75 3.66 -19.49
N SER A 232 -20.38 4.39 -18.57
CA SER A 232 -21.22 5.56 -18.90
C SER A 232 -20.42 6.74 -19.46
N ASN A 233 -19.18 6.93 -18.98
CA ASN A 233 -18.32 8.04 -19.39
C ASN A 233 -17.52 7.75 -20.66
N GLY A 234 -17.28 6.47 -21.00
CA GLY A 234 -16.48 6.05 -22.15
C GLY A 234 -16.94 6.65 -23.48
N PRO A 235 -18.23 6.57 -23.84
CA PRO A 235 -18.76 7.18 -25.06
C PRO A 235 -18.63 8.71 -25.10
N ALA A 236 -18.84 9.40 -23.97
CA ALA A 236 -18.67 10.85 -23.88
C ALA A 236 -17.20 11.27 -24.03
N ARG A 237 -16.27 10.51 -23.44
CA ARG A 237 -14.83 10.72 -23.62
C ARG A 237 -14.40 10.50 -25.07
N LEU A 238 -14.83 9.39 -25.67
CA LEU A 238 -14.56 9.10 -27.09
C LEU A 238 -15.11 10.19 -28.02
N LEU A 239 -16.26 10.78 -27.67
CA LEU A 239 -16.86 11.88 -28.43
C LEU A 239 -15.99 13.15 -28.35
N LEU A 240 -15.57 13.52 -27.14
CA LEU A 240 -14.67 14.66 -26.91
C LEU A 240 -13.32 14.48 -27.63
N ASP A 241 -12.70 13.31 -27.50
CA ASP A 241 -11.41 13.01 -28.14
C ASP A 241 -11.55 13.02 -29.68
N ALA A 242 -12.65 12.49 -30.22
CA ALA A 242 -12.94 12.54 -31.66
C ALA A 242 -13.19 13.98 -32.14
N ALA A 243 -13.89 14.81 -31.37
CA ALA A 243 -14.12 16.22 -31.67
C ALA A 243 -12.81 17.03 -31.62
N ALA A 244 -11.89 16.66 -30.74
CA ALA A 244 -10.54 17.22 -30.67
C ALA A 244 -9.58 16.73 -31.79
N GLY A 245 -10.05 15.83 -32.66
CA GLY A 245 -9.32 15.36 -33.84
C GLY A 245 -8.61 14.01 -33.69
N ASP A 246 -8.87 13.23 -32.63
CA ASP A 246 -8.36 11.86 -32.54
C ASP A 246 -9.12 10.94 -33.52
N VAL A 247 -8.44 10.58 -34.61
CA VAL A 247 -8.95 9.70 -35.67
C VAL A 247 -9.25 8.29 -35.16
N SER A 248 -8.50 7.79 -34.18
CA SER A 248 -8.74 6.48 -33.55
C SER A 248 -9.99 6.52 -32.67
N ALA A 249 -10.21 7.61 -31.93
CA ALA A 249 -11.44 7.80 -31.17
C ALA A 249 -12.66 7.91 -32.09
N LEU A 250 -12.56 8.68 -33.18
CA LEU A 250 -13.62 8.82 -34.19
C LEU A 250 -14.01 7.48 -34.84
N ALA A 251 -13.02 6.61 -35.11
CA ALA A 251 -13.27 5.27 -35.65
C ALA A 251 -13.96 4.34 -34.66
N LYS A 252 -13.79 4.56 -33.35
CA LYS A 252 -14.41 3.76 -32.27
C LYS A 252 -15.78 4.26 -31.82
N LEU A 253 -16.15 5.49 -32.18
CA LEU A 253 -17.49 6.02 -31.93
C LEU A 253 -18.56 5.17 -32.61
N ASP A 254 -19.75 5.13 -32.00
CA ASP A 254 -20.91 4.56 -32.67
C ASP A 254 -21.27 5.38 -33.94
N PRO A 255 -21.94 4.76 -34.92
CA PRO A 255 -22.16 5.39 -36.23
C PRO A 255 -22.91 6.72 -36.17
N ASP A 256 -23.84 6.88 -35.23
CA ASP A 256 -24.63 8.10 -35.08
C ASP A 256 -23.75 9.22 -34.53
N LEU A 257 -23.02 8.97 -33.43
CA LEU A 257 -22.08 9.96 -32.89
C LEU A 257 -20.96 10.31 -33.86
N ARG A 258 -20.50 9.35 -34.68
CA ARG A 258 -19.51 9.62 -35.73
C ARG A 258 -20.07 10.55 -36.81
N ALA A 259 -21.33 10.38 -37.19
CA ALA A 259 -21.99 11.28 -38.15
C ALA A 259 -22.26 12.66 -37.54
N PHE A 260 -22.62 12.72 -36.26
CA PHE A 260 -22.73 13.98 -35.53
C PHE A 260 -21.41 14.77 -35.57
N VAL A 261 -20.29 14.17 -35.15
CA VAL A 261 -18.99 14.87 -35.18
C VAL A 261 -18.47 15.10 -36.61
N GLY A 262 -18.70 14.17 -37.53
CA GLY A 262 -18.10 14.21 -38.86
C GLY A 262 -18.90 14.95 -39.94
N GLN A 263 -20.19 15.18 -39.73
CA GLN A 263 -21.11 15.71 -40.76
C GLN A 263 -22.04 16.81 -40.23
N TYR A 264 -22.50 16.71 -38.96
CA TYR A 264 -23.38 17.72 -38.37
C TYR A 264 -22.62 18.96 -37.89
N LEU A 265 -21.47 18.77 -37.23
CA LEU A 265 -20.67 19.86 -36.68
C LEU A 265 -19.65 20.42 -37.69
N ASP A 266 -19.49 21.73 -37.67
CA ASP A 266 -18.38 22.41 -38.36
C ASP A 266 -17.07 22.42 -37.53
N ASP A 267 -15.98 22.92 -38.12
CA ASP A 267 -14.65 22.91 -37.50
C ASP A 267 -14.59 23.68 -36.16
N ASP A 268 -15.28 24.82 -36.07
CA ASP A 268 -15.31 25.66 -34.87
C ASP A 268 -16.14 25.01 -33.77
N GLN A 269 -17.30 24.45 -34.13
CA GLN A 269 -18.17 23.71 -33.21
C GLN A 269 -17.50 22.44 -32.67
N ARG A 270 -16.73 21.72 -33.50
CA ARG A 270 -15.95 20.55 -33.04
C ARG A 270 -14.86 20.96 -32.07
N ALA A 271 -14.15 22.06 -32.36
CA ALA A 271 -13.12 22.57 -31.48
C ALA A 271 -13.68 23.03 -30.11
N GLU A 272 -14.86 23.63 -30.08
CA GLU A 272 -15.55 23.97 -28.83
C GLU A 272 -16.08 22.74 -28.10
N LEU A 273 -16.67 21.78 -28.82
CA LEU A 273 -17.12 20.52 -28.21
C LEU A 273 -15.95 19.77 -27.57
N GLY A 274 -14.78 19.71 -28.22
CA GLY A 274 -13.58 19.06 -27.69
C GLY A 274 -13.01 19.69 -26.39
N LYS A 275 -13.42 20.92 -26.04
CA LYS A 275 -13.05 21.59 -24.78
C LYS A 275 -14.09 21.44 -23.69
N ALA A 276 -15.26 20.88 -23.98
CA ALA A 276 -16.36 20.78 -23.03
C ALA A 276 -16.05 19.77 -21.90
N GLU A 277 -16.67 20.00 -20.75
CA GLU A 277 -16.55 19.10 -19.61
C GLU A 277 -17.37 17.82 -19.85
N ILE A 278 -16.83 16.69 -19.39
CA ILE A 278 -17.44 15.38 -19.67
C ILE A 278 -18.86 15.26 -19.09
N ALA A 279 -19.12 15.94 -17.97
CA ALA A 279 -20.43 15.95 -17.31
C ALA A 279 -21.51 16.63 -18.17
N ASP A 280 -21.15 17.73 -18.83
CA ASP A 280 -22.07 18.46 -19.72
C ASP A 280 -22.36 17.67 -21.00
N ILE A 281 -21.36 16.94 -21.51
CA ILE A 281 -21.54 16.05 -22.66
C ILE A 281 -22.48 14.90 -22.31
N MET A 282 -22.32 14.29 -21.13
CA MET A 282 -23.12 13.14 -20.72
C MET A 282 -24.63 13.44 -20.71
N THR A 283 -25.03 14.64 -20.31
CA THR A 283 -26.45 15.04 -20.32
C THR A 283 -27.02 15.22 -21.73
N GLU A 284 -26.18 15.58 -22.70
CA GLU A 284 -26.57 15.82 -24.09
C GLU A 284 -26.37 14.60 -25.02
N MET A 285 -25.79 13.50 -24.52
CA MET A 285 -25.45 12.31 -25.33
C MET A 285 -26.62 11.72 -26.13
N ALA A 286 -27.84 11.75 -25.58
CA ALA A 286 -29.02 11.25 -26.28
C ALA A 286 -29.36 12.14 -27.49
N ARG A 287 -29.31 13.46 -27.29
CA ARG A 287 -29.55 14.45 -28.33
C ARG A 287 -28.48 14.40 -29.42
N PHE A 288 -27.21 14.24 -29.07
CA PHE A 288 -26.13 14.09 -30.05
C PHE A 288 -26.30 12.86 -30.94
N ARG A 289 -26.78 11.74 -30.38
CA ARG A 289 -27.11 10.55 -31.19
C ARG A 289 -28.29 10.80 -32.12
N GLU A 290 -29.32 11.49 -31.65
CA GLU A 290 -30.47 11.84 -32.48
C GLU A 290 -30.07 12.69 -33.69
N LEU A 291 -29.31 13.78 -33.46
CA LEU A 291 -28.80 14.64 -34.53
C LEU A 291 -27.89 13.88 -35.50
N GLY A 292 -27.02 13.01 -35.00
CA GLY A 292 -26.18 12.16 -35.83
C GLY A 292 -26.97 11.16 -36.68
N ALA A 293 -28.02 10.55 -36.10
CA ALA A 293 -28.90 9.64 -36.81
C ALA A 293 -29.68 10.35 -37.93
N GLU A 294 -30.14 11.58 -37.69
CA GLU A 294 -30.79 12.42 -38.70
C GLU A 294 -29.86 12.72 -39.88
N GLU A 295 -28.60 13.09 -39.61
CA GLU A 295 -27.62 13.35 -40.68
C GLU A 295 -27.27 12.09 -41.47
N ARG A 296 -27.14 10.93 -40.81
CA ARG A 296 -26.97 9.67 -41.55
C ARG A 296 -28.16 9.39 -42.45
N ALA A 297 -29.38 9.51 -41.93
CA ALA A 297 -30.60 9.27 -42.70
C ALA A 297 -30.75 10.27 -43.86
N ARG A 298 -30.23 11.50 -43.73
CA ARG A 298 -30.18 12.49 -44.80
C ARG A 298 -29.15 12.11 -45.87
N ALA A 299 -27.93 11.77 -45.46
CA ALA A 299 -26.87 11.35 -46.37
C ALA A 299 -27.25 10.09 -47.18
N GLU A 300 -27.97 9.15 -46.56
CA GLU A 300 -28.51 7.97 -47.23
C GLU A 300 -29.59 8.32 -48.26
N ARG A 301 -30.52 9.24 -47.94
CA ARG A 301 -31.52 9.74 -48.88
C ARG A 301 -30.88 10.44 -50.08
N GLU A 302 -29.88 11.28 -49.85
CA GLU A 302 -29.15 11.97 -50.92
C GLU A 302 -28.32 11.01 -51.78
N ARG A 303 -27.79 9.92 -51.21
CA ARG A 303 -27.13 8.85 -51.98
C ARG A 303 -28.10 8.00 -52.79
N GLY A 304 -29.29 7.71 -52.25
CA GLY A 304 -30.34 6.96 -52.96
C GLY A 304 -31.01 7.75 -54.10
N LEU A 305 -30.89 9.09 -54.10
CA LEU A 305 -31.43 9.98 -55.13
C LEU A 305 -30.47 10.24 -56.31
N LYS A 306 -29.22 9.76 -56.27
CA LYS A 306 -28.33 9.83 -57.46
C LYS A 306 -28.67 8.68 -58.41
N PRO A 307 -29.22 8.94 -59.62
CA PRO A 307 -29.38 7.88 -60.61
C PRO A 307 -27.99 7.51 -61.12
N THR A 308 -27.62 6.24 -60.97
CA THR A 308 -26.49 5.65 -61.68
C THR A 308 -26.79 5.70 -63.18
N LYS A 309 -26.44 6.81 -63.85
CA LYS A 309 -26.36 6.85 -65.31
C LYS A 309 -25.16 6.01 -65.74
N VAL A 310 -25.38 4.72 -65.95
CA VAL A 310 -24.61 3.98 -66.94
C VAL A 310 -25.27 4.28 -68.28
N ALA A 311 -24.61 5.11 -69.07
CA ALA A 311 -24.95 5.28 -70.47
C ALA A 311 -24.31 4.13 -71.25
N ASP A 312 -25.12 3.37 -71.96
CA ASP A 312 -24.80 2.80 -73.27
C ASP A 312 -26.10 2.92 -74.09
N PRO A 313 -26.07 3.21 -75.41
CA PRO A 313 -25.25 2.47 -76.37
C PRO A 313 -24.70 3.29 -77.56
N LEU A 314 -23.56 2.88 -78.12
CA LEU A 314 -23.24 3.13 -79.54
C LEU A 314 -23.38 1.83 -80.35
N ASP A 315 -24.51 1.81 -81.04
CA ASP A 315 -24.81 1.12 -82.29
C ASP A 315 -23.62 1.18 -83.28
N MET A 316 -23.00 0.04 -83.58
CA MET A 316 -22.16 -0.19 -84.75
C MET A 316 -22.35 -1.65 -85.19
N ALA A 317 -23.02 -1.79 -86.34
CA ALA A 317 -23.32 -3.03 -87.05
C ALA A 317 -22.09 -3.92 -87.32
N PRO A 318 -22.27 -5.24 -87.51
CA PRO A 318 -21.17 -6.21 -87.58
C PRO A 318 -20.54 -6.23 -88.99
N PRO A 319 -19.21 -6.41 -89.11
CA PRO A 319 -18.59 -6.72 -90.39
C PRO A 319 -18.79 -8.20 -90.77
N PRO A 320 -18.93 -8.52 -92.07
CA PRO A 320 -19.24 -9.86 -92.56
C PRO A 320 -18.03 -10.81 -92.52
N ALA A 321 -18.32 -12.09 -92.36
CA ALA A 321 -17.34 -13.18 -92.38
C ALA A 321 -16.67 -13.35 -93.76
N PRO A 322 -15.36 -13.62 -93.82
CA PRO A 322 -14.75 -14.28 -94.96
C PRO A 322 -14.71 -15.81 -94.78
N ALA A 323 -14.82 -16.48 -95.92
CA ALA A 323 -15.19 -17.86 -96.18
C ALA A 323 -14.17 -18.94 -95.74
N PRO A 324 -14.60 -20.22 -95.67
CA PRO A 324 -13.72 -21.36 -95.42
C PRO A 324 -13.00 -21.78 -96.72
N GLY A 325 -11.70 -22.05 -96.65
CA GLY A 325 -10.98 -22.62 -97.78
C GLY A 325 -9.54 -23.02 -97.48
N LEU A 326 -9.36 -24.35 -97.43
CA LEU A 326 -8.14 -25.18 -97.57
C LEU A 326 -7.20 -25.33 -96.36
#